data_AF-A0A3N5U1R4-F1
#
_entry.id   AF-A0A3N5U1R4-F1
#
_cell.length_a   1.000
_cell.length_b   1.000
_cell.length_c   1.000
_cell.angle_alpha   90.00
_cell.angle_beta   90.00
_cell.angle_gamma   90.00
#
_symmetry.space_group_name_H-M   'P 1'
#
loop_
_entity.id
_entity.type
_entity.pdbx_description
1 polymer ?
#
loop_
_entity_poly.entity_id
_entity_poly.type
_entity_poly.pdbx_seq_one_letter_code
_entity_poly.pdbx_strand_id
1 'polypeptide(L)'
;MSYRDRVKAPGPKKILALDGGGIRGMMTVEILAGIEEMLRKALGRGDDFVLADYFDYVAGTSTGAIIATCVSLGMPVAKIRDFYIDSGKEMFDKAFILKRFRYKYEDEKLSDMLRGVVGDKTTFGDDKLKTLLLIIMRNATTDSPWPLSNNPGAKYNAPERGDCNLNLPLWQLVRASTAAPVYFPPEVIRLKDHEFIFVDGGVTTYNNPAFMAFLMATVEPYNLGWPAGEDKMLIVSVGTGTSPNANKDLNPDEMNLLYNASSIPSALMFAALNEQDFLCRSFGKCLVGDVLDREIGNMIGKKGPEPNKLFTYMRYNAELTIEGLAALSLPDIKPKNVQQLDSVEYITDLQRIGRAVAAKKLNIDHFQSFLK
;
A
#
# COMPACT_ATOMS: atom_id res chain seq x y z
N MET A 1 -15.82 -4.15 18.61
CA MET A 1 -16.77 -3.98 17.49
C MET A 1 -16.18 -4.71 16.30
N SER A 2 -16.95 -5.53 15.58
CA SER A 2 -16.43 -6.20 14.38
C SER A 2 -16.22 -5.18 13.25
N TYR A 3 -15.37 -5.50 12.27
CA TYR A 3 -15.26 -4.64 11.08
C TYR A 3 -16.60 -4.54 10.33
N ARG A 4 -17.42 -5.60 10.36
CA ARG A 4 -18.74 -5.66 9.72
C ARG A 4 -19.71 -4.62 10.30
N ASP A 5 -19.68 -4.42 11.61
CA ASP A 5 -20.50 -3.40 12.28
C ASP A 5 -19.97 -2.00 11.99
N ARG A 6 -18.64 -1.82 12.06
CA ARG A 6 -17.98 -0.54 11.81
C ARG A 6 -18.26 0.01 10.41
N VAL A 7 -18.33 -0.86 9.40
CA VAL A 7 -18.63 -0.46 8.02
C VAL A 7 -19.99 0.25 7.91
N LYS A 8 -20.97 -0.17 8.70
CA LYS A 8 -22.33 0.41 8.73
C LYS A 8 -22.48 1.57 9.71
N ALA A 9 -21.51 1.79 10.59
CA ALA A 9 -21.58 2.85 11.59
C ALA A 9 -21.70 4.23 10.92
N PRO A 10 -22.53 5.14 11.45
CA PRO A 10 -22.62 6.51 10.93
C PRO A 10 -21.34 7.30 11.21
N GLY A 11 -21.18 8.42 10.52
CA GLY A 11 -20.07 9.34 10.71
C GLY A 11 -19.02 9.27 9.59
N PRO A 12 -17.97 10.11 9.68
CA PRO A 12 -16.96 10.19 8.63
C PRO A 12 -16.15 8.91 8.52
N LYS A 13 -15.88 8.49 7.28
CA LYS A 13 -15.14 7.26 6.95
C LYS A 13 -13.67 7.55 6.69
N LYS A 14 -12.78 6.71 7.22
CA LYS A 14 -11.33 6.91 7.19
C LYS A 14 -10.66 5.75 6.45
N ILE A 15 -9.99 6.06 5.34
CA ILE A 15 -9.26 5.11 4.50
C ILE A 15 -7.75 5.32 4.65
N LEU A 16 -7.01 4.24 4.84
CA LEU A 16 -5.55 4.22 4.78
C LEU A 16 -5.13 3.43 3.53
N ALA A 17 -4.31 4.01 2.66
CA ALA A 17 -3.83 3.38 1.42
C ALA A 17 -2.30 3.32 1.42
N LEU A 18 -1.76 2.13 1.17
CA LEU A 18 -0.33 1.82 1.30
C LEU A 18 0.24 1.32 -0.02
N ASP A 19 1.24 2.04 -0.53
CA ASP A 19 1.83 1.74 -1.83
C ASP A 19 2.67 0.43 -1.82
N GLY A 20 2.83 -0.16 -3.01
CA GLY A 20 3.82 -1.21 -3.26
C GLY A 20 5.23 -0.65 -3.50
N GLY A 21 6.25 -1.39 -3.06
CA GLY A 21 7.64 -0.93 -3.20
C GLY A 21 8.75 -1.79 -2.57
N GLY A 22 8.51 -3.08 -2.31
CA GLY A 22 9.53 -3.99 -1.74
C GLY A 22 9.98 -3.58 -0.32
N ILE A 23 11.28 -3.68 -0.04
CA ILE A 23 11.85 -3.35 1.28
C ILE A 23 11.67 -1.87 1.65
N ARG A 24 11.43 -1.00 0.66
CA ARG A 24 11.13 0.43 0.89
C ARG A 24 9.85 0.65 1.71
N GLY A 25 9.02 -0.38 1.89
CA GLY A 25 7.94 -0.41 2.87
C GLY A 25 8.39 -0.07 4.30
N MET A 26 9.68 -0.21 4.64
CA MET A 26 10.22 0.27 5.91
C MET A 26 10.01 1.79 6.11
N MET A 27 10.10 2.60 5.04
CA MET A 27 9.76 4.03 5.13
C MET A 27 8.30 4.23 5.52
N THR A 28 7.40 3.49 4.86
CA THR A 28 5.97 3.49 5.14
C THR A 28 5.71 3.15 6.61
N VAL A 29 6.35 2.10 7.15
CA VAL A 29 6.20 1.70 8.55
C VAL A 29 6.63 2.80 9.52
N GLU A 30 7.75 3.49 9.28
CA GLU A 30 8.16 4.61 10.16
C GLU A 30 7.22 5.82 10.07
N ILE A 31 6.66 6.10 8.88
CA ILE A 31 5.63 7.15 8.73
C ILE A 31 4.36 6.77 9.50
N LEU A 32 3.92 5.51 9.37
CA LEU A 32 2.77 4.97 10.10
C LEU A 32 2.99 5.02 11.62
N ALA A 33 4.21 4.79 12.10
CA ALA A 33 4.53 4.91 13.53
C ALA A 33 4.35 6.35 14.02
N GLY A 34 4.74 7.34 13.20
CA GLY A 34 4.48 8.75 13.47
C GLY A 34 2.98 9.09 13.49
N ILE A 35 2.20 8.53 12.56
CA ILE A 35 0.74 8.70 12.52
C ILE A 35 0.08 8.07 13.75
N GLU A 36 0.46 6.84 14.11
CA GLU A 36 -0.07 6.11 15.27
C GLU A 36 0.19 6.90 16.56
N GLU A 37 1.42 7.36 16.77
CA GLU A 37 1.78 8.20 17.93
C GLU A 37 0.99 9.49 17.99
N MET A 38 0.91 10.21 16.86
CA MET A 38 0.25 11.51 16.78
C MET A 38 -1.26 11.38 17.05
N LEU A 39 -1.92 10.39 16.45
CA LEU A 39 -3.34 10.12 16.66
C LEU A 39 -3.61 9.65 18.09
N ARG A 40 -2.77 8.77 18.64
CA ARG A 40 -2.87 8.29 20.02
C ARG A 40 -2.91 9.45 21.01
N LYS A 41 -1.96 10.40 20.88
CA LYS A 41 -1.92 11.62 21.72
C LYS A 41 -3.16 12.49 21.52
N ALA A 42 -3.52 12.77 20.27
CA ALA A 42 -4.62 13.67 19.96
C ALA A 42 -5.99 13.14 20.42
N LEU A 43 -6.16 11.81 20.43
CA LEU A 43 -7.38 11.13 20.87
C LEU A 43 -7.36 10.79 22.38
N GLY A 44 -6.28 11.11 23.10
CA GLY A 44 -6.13 10.78 24.52
C GLY A 44 -6.17 9.27 24.81
N ARG A 45 -5.68 8.45 23.88
CA ARG A 45 -5.68 6.98 23.99
C ARG A 45 -4.35 6.47 24.58
N GLY A 46 -4.39 5.27 25.17
CA GLY A 46 -3.23 4.60 25.76
C GLY A 46 -2.39 3.84 24.75
N ASP A 47 -1.39 3.11 25.24
CA ASP A 47 -0.48 2.28 24.44
C ASP A 47 -1.16 1.10 23.71
N ASP A 48 -2.42 0.82 24.04
CA ASP A 48 -3.27 -0.16 23.36
C ASP A 48 -3.83 0.37 22.02
N PHE A 49 -3.74 1.68 21.76
CA PHE A 49 -4.19 2.27 20.51
C PHE A 49 -3.39 1.74 19.33
N VAL A 50 -4.10 1.29 18.31
CA VAL A 50 -3.53 0.89 17.02
C VAL A 50 -4.23 1.61 15.88
N LEU A 51 -3.59 1.71 14.72
CA LEU A 51 -4.18 2.35 13.55
C LEU A 51 -5.54 1.76 13.13
N ALA A 52 -5.77 0.47 13.35
CA ALA A 52 -7.06 -0.17 13.13
C ALA A 52 -8.16 0.26 14.12
N ASP A 53 -7.88 1.03 15.16
CA ASP A 53 -8.92 1.68 15.95
C ASP A 53 -9.47 2.93 15.25
N TYR A 54 -8.65 3.56 14.40
CA TYR A 54 -8.96 4.82 13.74
C TYR A 54 -9.48 4.66 12.30
N PHE A 55 -8.84 3.80 11.50
CA PHE A 55 -9.20 3.60 10.10
C PHE A 55 -10.32 2.56 9.93
N ASP A 56 -11.24 2.81 8.99
CA ASP A 56 -12.34 1.90 8.66
C ASP A 56 -11.98 0.94 7.53
N TYR A 57 -11.11 1.38 6.62
CA TYR A 57 -10.70 0.64 5.43
C TYR A 57 -9.20 0.82 5.19
N VAL A 58 -8.46 -0.28 5.11
CA VAL A 58 -7.03 -0.28 4.83
C VAL A 58 -6.79 -0.97 3.50
N ALA A 59 -6.10 -0.30 2.58
CA ALA A 59 -5.79 -0.78 1.25
C ALA A 59 -4.28 -0.91 1.07
N GLY A 60 -3.84 -1.96 0.39
CA GLY A 60 -2.42 -2.21 0.18
C GLY A 60 -2.12 -2.96 -1.13
N THR A 61 -0.98 -2.62 -1.71
CA THR A 61 -0.41 -3.31 -2.88
C THR A 61 0.98 -3.83 -2.53
N SER A 62 1.31 -5.08 -2.86
CA SER A 62 2.65 -5.66 -2.61
C SER A 62 3.06 -5.56 -1.13
N THR A 63 4.24 -5.00 -0.82
CA THR A 63 4.66 -4.67 0.56
C THR A 63 3.59 -3.90 1.34
N GLY A 64 2.85 -3.00 0.68
CA GLY A 64 1.71 -2.30 1.26
C GLY A 64 0.57 -3.24 1.65
N ALA A 65 0.35 -4.35 0.94
CA ALA A 65 -0.64 -5.37 1.31
C ALA A 65 -0.23 -6.16 2.56
N ILE A 66 1.06 -6.43 2.75
CA ILE A 66 1.59 -7.00 4.00
C ILE A 66 1.28 -6.05 5.17
N ILE A 67 1.70 -4.78 5.04
CA ILE A 67 1.49 -3.77 6.10
C ILE A 67 -0.01 -3.55 6.35
N ALA A 68 -0.82 -3.44 5.29
CA ALA A 68 -2.27 -3.26 5.38
C ALA A 68 -2.93 -4.42 6.13
N THR A 69 -2.49 -5.65 5.88
CA THR A 69 -2.97 -6.85 6.57
C THR A 69 -2.62 -6.80 8.05
N CYS A 70 -1.37 -6.48 8.40
CA CYS A 70 -0.95 -6.36 9.80
C CYS A 70 -1.74 -5.26 10.54
N VAL A 71 -1.90 -4.10 9.92
CA VAL A 71 -2.74 -3.02 10.47
C VAL A 71 -4.17 -3.51 10.66
N SER A 72 -4.77 -4.16 9.66
CA SER A 72 -6.14 -4.67 9.71
C SER A 72 -6.34 -5.76 10.78
N LEU A 73 -5.31 -6.54 11.11
CA LEU A 73 -5.30 -7.48 12.24
C LEU A 73 -5.15 -6.79 13.61
N GLY A 74 -5.03 -5.46 13.63
CA GLY A 74 -4.85 -4.68 14.85
C GLY A 74 -3.45 -4.78 15.44
N MET A 75 -2.43 -5.01 14.61
CA MET A 75 -1.04 -5.05 15.05
C MET A 75 -0.51 -3.63 15.30
N PRO A 76 0.13 -3.36 16.46
CA PRO A 76 0.84 -2.10 16.69
C PRO A 76 1.94 -1.90 15.65
N VAL A 77 2.15 -0.67 15.17
CA VAL A 77 3.13 -0.41 14.09
C VAL A 77 4.55 -0.79 14.51
N ALA A 78 4.88 -0.72 15.80
CA ALA A 78 6.16 -1.21 16.33
C ALA A 78 6.41 -2.70 16.02
N LYS A 79 5.40 -3.57 16.11
CA LYS A 79 5.57 -4.99 15.76
C LYS A 79 5.71 -5.21 14.26
N ILE A 80 5.06 -4.36 13.45
CA ILE A 80 5.24 -4.37 11.99
C ILE A 80 6.67 -3.98 11.63
N ARG A 81 7.24 -2.99 12.33
CA ARG A 81 8.66 -2.61 12.20
C ARG A 81 9.57 -3.78 12.51
N ASP A 82 9.39 -4.43 13.66
CA ASP A 82 10.24 -5.55 14.08
C ASP A 82 10.18 -6.69 13.06
N PHE A 83 8.98 -7.01 12.54
CA PHE A 83 8.81 -8.00 11.48
C PHE A 83 9.64 -7.69 10.22
N TYR A 84 9.67 -6.43 9.77
CA TYR A 84 10.47 -6.03 8.60
C TYR A 84 11.99 -6.04 8.88
N ILE A 85 12.41 -5.69 10.09
CA ILE A 85 13.82 -5.74 10.49
C ILE A 85 14.31 -7.18 10.54
N ASP A 86 13.54 -8.05 11.18
CA ASP A 86 13.93 -9.43 11.43
C ASP A 86 13.85 -10.27 10.15
N SER A 87 12.83 -10.04 9.33
CA SER A 87 12.53 -10.87 8.15
C SER A 87 12.98 -10.25 6.82
N GLY A 88 13.54 -9.03 6.84
CA GLY A 88 13.82 -8.26 5.63
C GLY A 88 14.75 -8.95 4.63
N LYS A 89 15.78 -9.65 5.13
CA LYS A 89 16.71 -10.42 4.29
C LYS A 89 16.02 -11.60 3.62
N GLU A 90 15.22 -12.35 4.37
CA GLU A 90 14.50 -13.50 3.79
C GLU A 90 13.39 -13.07 2.84
N MET A 91 12.77 -11.90 3.09
CA MET A 91 11.69 -11.37 2.27
C MET A 91 12.17 -10.67 1.00
N PHE A 92 13.34 -10.03 0.97
CA PHE A 92 13.65 -9.08 -0.11
C PHE A 92 15.08 -9.18 -0.68
N ASP A 93 15.97 -10.01 -0.15
CA ASP A 93 17.33 -10.13 -0.68
C ASP A 93 17.36 -10.88 -2.03
N LYS A 94 17.92 -10.24 -3.07
CA LYS A 94 18.02 -10.80 -4.43
C LYS A 94 18.73 -12.15 -4.51
N ALA A 95 19.78 -12.38 -3.72
CA ALA A 95 20.53 -13.64 -3.76
C ALA A 95 19.70 -14.79 -3.18
N PHE A 96 18.96 -14.54 -2.10
CA PHE A 96 18.00 -15.50 -1.54
C PHE A 96 16.86 -15.78 -2.52
N ILE A 97 16.35 -14.74 -3.17
CA ILE A 97 15.33 -14.83 -4.21
C ILE A 97 15.79 -15.67 -5.41
N LEU A 98 17.00 -15.40 -5.95
CA LEU A 98 17.53 -16.13 -7.09
C LEU A 98 17.77 -17.62 -6.77
N LYS A 99 18.19 -17.90 -5.53
CA LYS A 99 18.34 -19.27 -5.03
C LYS A 99 16.99 -19.99 -5.01
N ARG A 100 15.94 -19.35 -4.47
CA ARG A 100 14.57 -19.87 -4.45
C ARG A 100 14.03 -20.17 -5.86
N PHE A 101 14.31 -19.31 -6.84
CA PHE A 101 13.90 -19.55 -8.23
C PHE A 101 14.51 -20.83 -8.82
N ARG A 102 15.73 -21.20 -8.40
CA ARG A 102 16.42 -22.41 -8.89
C ARG A 102 15.99 -23.68 -8.15
N TYR A 103 15.51 -23.57 -6.92
CA TYR A 103 15.03 -24.70 -6.12
C TYR A 103 13.52 -24.60 -5.95
N LYS A 104 12.77 -25.26 -6.85
CA LYS A 104 11.29 -25.36 -6.87
C LYS A 104 10.65 -25.85 -5.55
N TYR A 105 11.45 -26.30 -4.58
CA TYR A 105 11.06 -26.81 -3.27
C TYR A 105 11.25 -25.82 -2.11
N GLU A 106 11.87 -24.64 -2.31
CA GLU A 106 12.06 -23.62 -1.24
C GLU A 106 10.98 -22.52 -1.26
N ASP A 107 9.82 -22.78 -1.87
CA ASP A 107 8.74 -21.79 -2.03
C ASP A 107 7.92 -21.55 -0.73
N GLU A 108 8.31 -22.18 0.37
CA GLU A 108 7.56 -22.20 1.64
C GLU A 108 7.92 -21.05 2.58
N LYS A 109 9.16 -20.55 2.62
CA LYS A 109 9.58 -19.61 3.69
C LYS A 109 8.76 -18.31 3.79
N LEU A 110 8.52 -17.61 2.68
CA LEU A 110 7.68 -16.39 2.72
C LEU A 110 6.24 -16.74 3.08
N SER A 111 5.73 -17.86 2.58
CA SER A 111 4.39 -18.34 2.90
C SER A 111 4.28 -18.70 4.39
N ASP A 112 5.31 -19.32 4.98
CA ASP A 112 5.39 -19.67 6.40
C ASP A 112 5.50 -18.44 7.28
N MET A 113 6.31 -17.45 6.89
CA MET A 113 6.38 -16.15 7.57
C MET A 113 5.01 -15.46 7.56
N LEU A 114 4.35 -15.41 6.39
CA LEU A 114 3.01 -14.84 6.27
C LEU A 114 1.98 -15.64 7.09
N ARG A 115 2.02 -16.97 7.09
CA ARG A 115 1.18 -17.82 7.95
C ARG A 115 1.46 -17.58 9.43
N GLY A 116 2.70 -17.32 9.82
CA GLY A 116 3.07 -16.99 11.20
C GLY A 116 2.50 -15.65 11.66
N VAL A 117 2.51 -14.64 10.78
CA VAL A 117 1.97 -13.30 11.06
C VAL A 117 0.44 -13.28 11.03
N VAL A 118 -0.16 -13.90 10.00
CA VAL A 118 -1.59 -13.83 9.71
C VAL A 118 -2.39 -14.93 10.41
N GLY A 119 -1.76 -16.08 10.66
CA GLY A 119 -2.40 -17.32 11.08
C GLY A 119 -2.78 -18.19 9.89
N ASP A 120 -2.33 -19.44 9.91
CA ASP A 120 -2.50 -20.44 8.85
C ASP A 120 -3.97 -20.63 8.39
N LYS A 121 -4.91 -20.59 9.34
CA LYS A 121 -6.34 -20.81 9.11
C LYS A 121 -7.15 -19.52 8.96
N THR A 122 -6.51 -18.36 9.04
CA THR A 122 -7.21 -17.08 8.94
C THR A 122 -7.63 -16.84 7.49
N THR A 123 -8.93 -16.62 7.27
CA THR A 123 -9.48 -16.33 5.95
C THR A 123 -9.67 -14.82 5.74
N PHE A 124 -9.94 -14.42 4.51
CA PHE A 124 -10.13 -13.02 4.16
C PHE A 124 -11.37 -12.36 4.82
N GLY A 125 -12.37 -13.16 5.20
CA GLY A 125 -13.55 -12.72 5.94
C GLY A 125 -13.54 -13.02 7.44
N ASP A 126 -12.39 -13.40 8.02
CA ASP A 126 -12.27 -13.74 9.44
C ASP A 126 -12.53 -12.52 10.35
N ASP A 127 -13.23 -12.73 11.48
CA ASP A 127 -13.54 -11.70 12.46
C ASP A 127 -12.31 -11.16 13.21
N LYS A 128 -11.13 -11.77 13.05
CA LYS A 128 -9.85 -11.21 13.51
C LYS A 128 -9.51 -9.88 12.85
N LEU A 129 -10.01 -9.62 11.64
CA LEU A 129 -9.83 -8.33 10.98
C LEU A 129 -10.68 -7.26 11.67
N LYS A 130 -10.06 -6.14 12.02
CA LYS A 130 -10.68 -5.00 12.69
C LYS A 130 -11.18 -3.92 11.72
N THR A 131 -10.75 -3.98 10.46
CA THR A 131 -11.09 -3.02 9.41
C THR A 131 -11.53 -3.76 8.14
N LEU A 132 -12.13 -3.04 7.19
CA LEU A 132 -12.09 -3.52 5.82
C LEU A 132 -10.63 -3.57 5.35
N LEU A 133 -10.33 -4.55 4.51
CA LEU A 133 -9.03 -4.77 3.90
C LEU A 133 -9.19 -4.89 2.38
N LEU A 134 -8.43 -4.10 1.63
CA LEU A 134 -8.31 -4.18 0.19
C LEU A 134 -6.89 -4.60 -0.19
N ILE A 135 -6.78 -5.71 -0.91
CA ILE A 135 -5.51 -6.21 -1.45
C ILE A 135 -5.56 -6.12 -2.98
N ILE A 136 -4.54 -5.52 -3.58
CA ILE A 136 -4.38 -5.46 -5.03
C ILE A 136 -3.48 -6.61 -5.50
N MET A 137 -3.93 -7.38 -6.48
CA MET A 137 -3.10 -8.33 -7.21
C MET A 137 -3.39 -8.26 -8.71
N ARG A 138 -2.55 -8.88 -9.55
CA ARG A 138 -2.81 -9.05 -10.98
C ARG A 138 -3.11 -10.51 -11.28
N ASN A 139 -4.26 -10.79 -11.89
CA ASN A 139 -4.56 -12.10 -12.44
C ASN A 139 -3.89 -12.22 -13.82
N ALA A 140 -2.83 -13.02 -13.90
CA ALA A 140 -2.11 -13.27 -15.13
C ALA A 140 -2.89 -14.21 -16.08
N THR A 141 -3.76 -15.06 -15.54
CA THR A 141 -4.61 -15.95 -16.36
C THR A 141 -5.66 -15.16 -17.15
N THR A 142 -6.21 -14.08 -16.59
CA THR A 142 -7.26 -13.26 -17.22
C THR A 142 -6.76 -11.90 -17.74
N ASP A 143 -5.46 -11.63 -17.62
CA ASP A 143 -4.83 -10.35 -17.96
C ASP A 143 -5.53 -9.13 -17.33
N SER A 144 -5.90 -9.23 -16.05
CA SER A 144 -6.67 -8.18 -15.37
C SER A 144 -6.14 -7.89 -13.97
N PRO A 145 -6.21 -6.63 -13.51
CA PRO A 145 -6.12 -6.33 -12.09
C PRO A 145 -7.22 -7.06 -11.32
N TRP A 146 -6.93 -7.44 -10.08
CA TRP A 146 -7.89 -8.05 -9.16
C TRP A 146 -7.84 -7.36 -7.80
N PRO A 147 -8.47 -6.17 -7.68
CA PRO A 147 -8.68 -5.52 -6.40
C PRO A 147 -9.69 -6.31 -5.58
N LEU A 148 -9.26 -6.87 -4.45
CA LEU A 148 -10.06 -7.74 -3.63
C LEU A 148 -10.32 -7.11 -2.26
N SER A 149 -11.58 -6.87 -1.93
CA SER A 149 -12.03 -6.28 -0.67
C SER A 149 -12.77 -7.31 0.17
N ASN A 150 -12.59 -7.32 1.49
CA ASN A 150 -13.35 -8.18 2.40
C ASN A 150 -14.75 -7.63 2.75
N ASN A 151 -15.26 -6.65 1.98
CA ASN A 151 -16.60 -6.11 2.13
C ASN A 151 -17.66 -7.23 2.07
N PRO A 152 -18.41 -7.50 3.15
CA PRO A 152 -19.43 -8.54 3.16
C PRO A 152 -20.58 -8.30 2.16
N GLY A 153 -20.80 -7.04 1.75
CA GLY A 153 -21.84 -6.68 0.79
C GLY A 153 -21.47 -6.90 -0.67
N ALA A 154 -20.21 -7.17 -0.99
CA ALA A 154 -19.76 -7.28 -2.38
C ALA A 154 -20.28 -8.55 -3.06
N LYS A 155 -20.60 -8.45 -4.35
CA LYS A 155 -21.17 -9.55 -5.16
C LYS A 155 -20.44 -10.89 -5.03
N TYR A 156 -19.11 -10.88 -5.03
CA TYR A 156 -18.28 -12.09 -4.98
C TYR A 156 -17.94 -12.54 -3.54
N ASN A 157 -18.46 -11.84 -2.54
CA ASN A 157 -18.29 -12.15 -1.11
C ASN A 157 -19.57 -12.73 -0.49
N ALA A 158 -20.60 -12.99 -1.32
CA ALA A 158 -21.86 -13.54 -0.86
C ALA A 158 -21.67 -14.99 -0.36
N PRO A 159 -22.12 -15.33 0.87
CA PRO A 159 -21.83 -16.62 1.52
C PRO A 159 -22.29 -17.86 0.75
N GLU A 160 -23.34 -17.75 -0.04
CA GLU A 160 -23.92 -18.83 -0.85
C GLU A 160 -23.04 -19.23 -2.06
N ARG A 161 -22.03 -18.41 -2.39
CA ARG A 161 -21.10 -18.70 -3.48
C ARG A 161 -20.08 -19.74 -3.06
N GLY A 162 -19.99 -20.84 -3.82
CA GLY A 162 -18.90 -21.81 -3.66
C GLY A 162 -17.50 -21.26 -3.98
N ASP A 163 -17.42 -20.06 -4.58
CA ASP A 163 -16.22 -19.29 -4.92
C ASP A 163 -16.20 -17.94 -4.16
N CYS A 164 -16.79 -17.91 -2.96
CA CYS A 164 -16.79 -16.71 -2.12
C CYS A 164 -15.36 -16.29 -1.75
N ASN A 165 -14.96 -15.06 -2.09
CA ASN A 165 -13.59 -14.60 -1.83
C ASN A 165 -13.26 -14.51 -0.35
N LEU A 166 -14.27 -14.34 0.52
CA LEU A 166 -14.08 -14.28 1.98
C LEU A 166 -13.52 -15.59 2.56
N ASN A 167 -13.68 -16.71 1.86
CA ASN A 167 -13.18 -18.01 2.27
C ASN A 167 -11.72 -18.25 1.87
N LEU A 168 -11.12 -17.37 1.06
CA LEU A 168 -9.74 -17.51 0.62
C LEU A 168 -8.78 -17.33 1.80
N PRO A 169 -7.70 -18.14 1.90
CA PRO A 169 -6.69 -17.98 2.92
C PRO A 169 -6.03 -16.61 2.81
N LEU A 170 -6.03 -15.82 3.88
CA LEU A 170 -5.54 -14.44 3.85
C LEU A 170 -4.04 -14.39 3.55
N TRP A 171 -3.24 -15.30 4.11
CA TRP A 171 -1.80 -15.39 3.82
C TRP A 171 -1.54 -15.59 2.31
N GLN A 172 -2.40 -16.34 1.62
CA GLN A 172 -2.25 -16.63 0.20
C GLN A 172 -2.54 -15.40 -0.67
N LEU A 173 -3.55 -14.61 -0.29
CA LEU A 173 -3.87 -13.35 -0.97
C LEU A 173 -2.74 -12.32 -0.83
N VAL A 174 -2.15 -12.24 0.38
CA VAL A 174 -0.98 -11.37 0.61
C VAL A 174 0.21 -11.85 -0.22
N ARG A 175 0.48 -13.17 -0.24
CA ARG A 175 1.56 -13.75 -1.05
C ARG A 175 1.38 -13.50 -2.54
N ALA A 176 0.15 -13.57 -3.05
CA ALA A 176 -0.18 -13.25 -4.44
C ALA A 176 0.09 -11.77 -4.76
N SER A 177 -0.29 -10.86 -3.85
CA SER A 177 -0.05 -9.43 -4.01
C SER A 177 1.44 -9.06 -4.04
N THR A 178 2.30 -9.86 -3.41
CA THR A 178 3.76 -9.62 -3.33
C THR A 178 4.57 -10.45 -4.34
N ALA A 179 3.91 -11.18 -5.25
CA ALA A 179 4.55 -12.07 -6.21
C ALA A 179 5.20 -11.32 -7.38
N ALA A 180 6.18 -10.46 -7.07
CA ALA A 180 6.77 -9.55 -8.06
C ALA A 180 7.50 -10.36 -9.14
N PRO A 181 7.19 -10.16 -10.43
CA PRO A 181 7.88 -10.86 -11.51
C PRO A 181 9.39 -10.69 -11.40
N VAL A 182 10.15 -11.74 -11.73
CA VAL A 182 11.62 -11.84 -11.57
C VAL A 182 12.07 -12.04 -10.11
N TYR A 183 11.30 -11.59 -9.11
CA TYR A 183 11.64 -11.74 -7.70
C TYR A 183 10.95 -12.93 -7.01
N PHE A 184 9.72 -13.24 -7.39
CA PHE A 184 8.97 -14.32 -6.77
C PHE A 184 8.20 -15.13 -7.81
N PRO A 185 8.06 -16.44 -7.60
CA PRO A 185 7.17 -17.23 -8.43
C PRO A 185 5.72 -16.73 -8.25
N PRO A 186 4.89 -16.84 -9.31
CA PRO A 186 3.46 -16.55 -9.23
C PRO A 186 2.75 -17.41 -8.17
N GLU A 187 1.64 -16.91 -7.65
CA GLU A 187 0.79 -17.62 -6.71
C GLU A 187 -0.42 -18.22 -7.44
N VAL A 188 -0.78 -19.48 -7.16
CA VAL A 188 -1.94 -20.13 -7.77
C VAL A 188 -3.07 -20.19 -6.76
N ILE A 189 -4.19 -19.53 -7.06
CA ILE A 189 -5.40 -19.58 -6.23
C ILE A 189 -6.46 -20.38 -6.97
N ARG A 190 -7.03 -21.37 -6.28
CA ARG A 190 -8.13 -22.19 -6.79
C ARG A 190 -9.46 -21.60 -6.35
N LEU A 191 -10.36 -21.37 -7.29
CA LEU A 191 -11.74 -20.95 -7.07
C LEU A 191 -12.66 -21.99 -7.73
N LYS A 192 -13.36 -22.78 -6.91
CA LYS A 192 -14.10 -23.99 -7.37
C LYS A 192 -13.20 -24.90 -8.21
N ASP A 193 -13.55 -25.11 -9.47
CA ASP A 193 -12.88 -26.02 -10.40
C ASP A 193 -11.81 -25.31 -11.25
N HIS A 194 -11.58 -24.02 -11.03
CA HIS A 194 -10.63 -23.22 -11.81
C HIS A 194 -9.41 -22.81 -10.98
N GLU A 195 -8.24 -22.89 -11.61
CA GLU A 195 -6.98 -22.36 -11.08
C GLU A 195 -6.62 -21.07 -11.81
N PHE A 196 -6.27 -20.04 -11.04
CA PHE A 196 -5.86 -18.74 -11.55
C PHE A 196 -4.46 -18.42 -11.05
N ILE A 197 -3.65 -17.84 -11.93
CA ILE A 197 -2.26 -17.49 -11.67
C ILE A 197 -2.21 -16.00 -11.35
N PHE A 198 -1.64 -15.67 -10.19
CA PHE A 198 -1.52 -14.31 -9.69
C PHE A 198 -0.08 -13.85 -9.58
N VAL A 199 0.14 -12.58 -9.90
CA VAL A 199 1.40 -11.87 -9.72
C VAL A 199 1.14 -10.56 -8.98
N ASP A 200 2.24 -9.88 -8.60
CA ASP A 200 2.20 -8.65 -7.81
C ASP A 200 1.27 -7.57 -8.38
N GLY A 201 0.50 -6.95 -7.49
CA GLY A 201 -0.45 -5.89 -7.85
C GLY A 201 0.20 -4.60 -8.32
N GLY A 202 1.49 -4.39 -8.06
CA GLY A 202 2.29 -3.29 -8.57
C GLY A 202 2.47 -3.33 -10.09
N VAL A 203 2.23 -4.48 -10.72
CA VAL A 203 2.14 -4.62 -12.20
C VAL A 203 0.74 -4.26 -12.70
N THR A 204 0.09 -3.30 -12.07
CA THR A 204 -1.21 -2.75 -12.47
C THR A 204 -1.18 -1.23 -12.29
N THR A 205 -2.26 -0.55 -12.66
CA THR A 205 -2.42 0.89 -12.41
C THR A 205 -2.63 1.22 -10.92
N TYR A 206 -2.70 0.22 -10.03
CA TYR A 206 -3.04 0.39 -8.62
C TYR A 206 -1.86 0.14 -7.68
N ASN A 207 -0.63 0.49 -8.08
CA ASN A 207 0.52 0.46 -7.16
C ASN A 207 0.34 1.41 -5.96
N ASN A 208 -0.40 2.50 -6.15
CA ASN A 208 -1.03 3.28 -5.08
C ASN A 208 -2.54 2.97 -5.09
N PRO A 209 -3.10 2.26 -4.09
CA PRO A 209 -4.50 1.83 -4.12
C PRO A 209 -5.50 2.90 -3.65
N ALA A 210 -5.08 4.14 -3.39
CA ALA A 210 -5.91 5.16 -2.74
C ALA A 210 -7.21 5.48 -3.50
N PHE A 211 -7.12 5.79 -4.80
CA PHE A 211 -8.30 6.13 -5.57
C PHE A 211 -9.17 4.89 -5.84
N MET A 212 -8.56 3.72 -6.03
CA MET A 212 -9.32 2.46 -6.12
C MET A 212 -10.12 2.17 -4.84
N ALA A 213 -9.53 2.40 -3.66
CA ALA A 213 -10.23 2.23 -2.38
C ALA A 213 -11.43 3.20 -2.25
N PHE A 214 -11.28 4.44 -2.71
CA PHE A 214 -12.39 5.40 -2.82
C PHE A 214 -13.52 4.88 -3.72
N LEU A 215 -13.18 4.39 -4.92
CA LEU A 215 -14.17 3.85 -5.85
C LEU A 215 -14.89 2.64 -5.24
N MET A 216 -14.16 1.71 -4.61
CA MET A 216 -14.78 0.56 -3.95
C MET A 216 -15.67 0.95 -2.77
N ALA A 217 -15.33 2.01 -2.04
CA ALA A 217 -16.12 2.51 -0.93
C ALA A 217 -17.43 3.19 -1.35
N THR A 218 -17.48 3.76 -2.55
CA THR A 218 -18.56 4.70 -2.94
C THR A 218 -19.41 4.23 -4.11
N VAL A 219 -18.84 3.50 -5.07
CA VAL A 219 -19.52 3.08 -6.31
C VAL A 219 -20.51 1.95 -6.02
N GLU A 220 -21.76 2.13 -6.46
CA GLU A 220 -22.92 1.29 -6.11
C GLU A 220 -22.68 -0.23 -6.31
N PRO A 221 -22.14 -0.74 -7.43
CA PRO A 221 -21.84 -2.16 -7.60
C PRO A 221 -20.99 -2.83 -6.51
N TYR A 222 -20.15 -2.08 -5.80
CA TYR A 222 -19.36 -2.61 -4.68
C TYR A 222 -20.17 -2.71 -3.38
N ASN A 223 -21.36 -2.11 -3.33
CA ASN A 223 -22.34 -2.23 -2.25
C ASN A 223 -21.82 -1.82 -0.86
N LEU A 224 -20.88 -0.85 -0.82
CA LEU A 224 -20.53 -0.12 0.40
C LEU A 224 -21.34 1.17 0.53
N GLY A 225 -21.42 1.94 -0.56
CA GLY A 225 -22.27 3.14 -0.63
C GLY A 225 -21.92 4.21 0.40
N TRP A 226 -20.65 4.31 0.81
CA TRP A 226 -20.23 5.33 1.76
C TRP A 226 -20.39 6.73 1.14
N PRO A 227 -20.87 7.72 1.92
CA PRO A 227 -21.08 9.05 1.39
C PRO A 227 -19.74 9.75 1.10
N ALA A 228 -19.63 10.33 -0.09
CA ALA A 228 -18.52 11.21 -0.46
C ALA A 228 -18.75 12.64 0.08
N GLY A 229 -17.65 13.32 0.39
CA GLY A 229 -17.59 14.70 0.86
C GLY A 229 -16.29 14.96 1.62
N GLU A 230 -15.75 16.18 1.54
CA GLU A 230 -14.50 16.54 2.21
C GLU A 230 -14.56 16.40 3.75
N ASP A 231 -15.74 16.50 4.35
CA ASP A 231 -16.03 16.30 5.77
C ASP A 231 -16.54 14.88 6.11
N LYS A 232 -16.84 14.07 5.09
CA LYS A 232 -17.41 12.73 5.23
C LYS A 232 -16.41 11.62 5.00
N MET A 233 -15.32 11.89 4.28
CA MET A 233 -14.32 10.88 3.97
C MET A 233 -12.90 11.43 4.04
N LEU A 234 -12.04 10.71 4.74
CA LEU A 234 -10.60 10.93 4.81
C LEU A 234 -9.88 9.80 4.07
N ILE A 235 -8.93 10.15 3.21
CA ILE A 235 -8.00 9.20 2.60
C ILE A 235 -6.58 9.63 2.95
N VAL A 236 -5.88 8.79 3.70
CA VAL A 236 -4.45 8.92 3.98
C VAL A 236 -3.69 7.92 3.11
N SER A 237 -2.86 8.41 2.21
CA SER A 237 -2.01 7.60 1.34
C SER A 237 -0.55 7.73 1.77
N VAL A 238 0.11 6.60 2.02
CA VAL A 238 1.51 6.55 2.44
C VAL A 238 2.33 5.77 1.43
N GLY A 239 3.31 6.43 0.84
CA GLY A 239 4.15 5.87 -0.21
C GLY A 239 5.41 5.17 0.31
N THR A 240 6.08 4.47 -0.61
CA THR A 240 7.36 3.79 -0.40
C THR A 240 8.52 4.54 -1.07
N GLY A 241 8.38 5.85 -1.26
CA GLY A 241 9.34 6.70 -1.96
C GLY A 241 9.20 6.71 -3.48
N THR A 242 9.39 7.88 -4.08
CA THR A 242 9.52 8.08 -5.54
C THR A 242 10.99 8.13 -5.95
N SER A 243 11.27 7.56 -7.11
CA SER A 243 12.59 7.61 -7.74
C SER A 243 12.42 7.95 -9.22
N PRO A 244 12.16 9.23 -9.57
CA PRO A 244 12.18 9.61 -10.96
C PRO A 244 13.60 9.40 -11.50
N ASN A 245 13.81 8.31 -12.25
CA ASN A 245 15.07 8.00 -12.92
C ASN A 245 15.17 8.83 -14.21
N ALA A 246 15.15 10.15 -14.09
CA ALA A 246 15.32 11.05 -15.22
C ALA A 246 16.78 10.98 -15.71
N ASN A 247 17.02 10.28 -16.82
CA ASN A 247 18.31 10.28 -17.50
C ASN A 247 18.28 11.30 -18.65
N LYS A 248 18.85 12.48 -18.41
CA LYS A 248 18.93 13.56 -19.43
C LYS A 248 19.92 13.24 -20.55
N ASP A 249 20.82 12.30 -20.31
CA ASP A 249 21.89 11.91 -21.23
C ASP A 249 21.62 10.54 -21.87
N LEU A 250 20.39 10.00 -21.75
CA LEU A 250 20.01 8.70 -22.31
C LEU A 250 20.15 8.72 -23.83
N ASN A 251 21.00 7.85 -24.35
CA ASN A 251 21.17 7.68 -25.78
C ASN A 251 20.19 6.60 -26.32
N PRO A 252 19.52 6.81 -27.47
CA PRO A 252 18.69 5.78 -28.09
C PRO A 252 19.35 4.39 -28.22
N ASP A 253 20.66 4.32 -28.46
CA ASP A 253 21.40 3.06 -28.61
C ASP A 253 21.51 2.27 -27.29
N GLU A 254 21.34 2.95 -26.15
CA GLU A 254 21.30 2.32 -24.81
C GLU A 254 19.94 1.67 -24.52
N MET A 255 18.87 2.03 -25.26
CA MET A 255 17.51 1.49 -25.10
C MET A 255 17.33 0.10 -25.73
N ASN A 256 18.31 -0.78 -25.52
CA ASN A 256 18.27 -2.16 -25.97
C ASN A 256 17.32 -3.03 -25.10
N LEU A 257 17.18 -4.31 -25.45
CA LEU A 257 16.26 -5.23 -24.77
C LEU A 257 16.56 -5.37 -23.27
N LEU A 258 17.83 -5.30 -22.86
CA LEU A 258 18.23 -5.40 -21.44
C LEU A 258 17.85 -4.13 -20.67
N TYR A 259 18.05 -2.96 -21.28
CA TYR A 259 17.60 -1.69 -20.70
C TYR A 259 16.08 -1.72 -20.50
N ASN A 260 15.32 -2.04 -21.54
CA ASN A 260 13.86 -2.07 -21.48
C ASN A 260 13.35 -3.08 -20.44
N ALA A 261 13.96 -4.27 -20.36
CA ALA A 261 13.59 -5.28 -19.37
C ALA A 261 13.84 -4.83 -17.91
N SER A 262 14.81 -3.95 -17.68
CA SER A 262 15.16 -3.45 -16.34
C SER A 262 14.48 -2.12 -15.97
N SER A 263 14.16 -1.26 -16.94
CA SER A 263 13.65 0.10 -16.70
C SER A 263 12.13 0.21 -16.78
N ILE A 264 11.47 -0.49 -17.73
CA ILE A 264 10.02 -0.37 -17.98
C ILE A 264 9.18 -0.73 -16.75
N PRO A 265 9.44 -1.84 -16.02
CA PRO A 265 8.62 -2.19 -14.86
C PRO A 265 8.61 -1.09 -13.79
N SER A 266 9.78 -0.52 -13.47
CA SER A 266 9.90 0.57 -12.50
C SER A 266 9.22 1.85 -13.00
N ALA A 267 9.36 2.17 -14.30
CA ALA A 267 8.70 3.32 -14.92
C ALA A 267 7.18 3.20 -14.90
N LEU A 268 6.62 2.02 -15.20
CA LEU A 268 5.18 1.76 -15.15
C LEU A 268 4.65 1.79 -13.71
N MET A 269 5.38 1.23 -12.74
CA MET A 269 5.02 1.33 -11.32
C MET A 269 4.99 2.79 -10.85
N PHE A 270 5.96 3.60 -11.27
CA PHE A 270 6.02 5.03 -10.97
C PHE A 270 4.86 5.79 -11.63
N ALA A 271 4.58 5.52 -12.91
CA ALA A 271 3.45 6.12 -13.62
C ALA A 271 2.11 5.77 -12.96
N ALA A 272 1.90 4.50 -12.62
CA ALA A 272 0.71 4.04 -11.91
C ALA A 272 0.52 4.75 -10.56
N LEU A 273 1.58 4.88 -9.78
CA LEU A 273 1.56 5.56 -8.48
C LEU A 273 1.19 7.05 -8.63
N ASN A 274 1.83 7.75 -9.56
CA ASN A 274 1.59 9.18 -9.79
C ASN A 274 0.18 9.44 -10.34
N GLU A 275 -0.31 8.59 -11.24
CA GLU A 275 -1.65 8.73 -11.80
C GLU A 275 -2.72 8.61 -10.70
N GLN A 276 -2.60 7.62 -9.81
CA GLN A 276 -3.53 7.45 -8.69
C GLN A 276 -3.45 8.61 -7.69
N ASP A 277 -2.26 9.16 -7.44
CA ASP A 277 -2.08 10.35 -6.61
C ASP A 277 -2.72 11.59 -7.28
N PHE A 278 -2.49 11.78 -8.57
CA PHE A 278 -3.09 12.87 -9.34
C PHE A 278 -4.62 12.81 -9.35
N LEU A 279 -5.21 11.63 -9.53
CA LEU A 279 -6.66 11.43 -9.41
C LEU A 279 -7.15 11.80 -8.00
N CYS A 280 -6.46 11.36 -6.96
CA CYS A 280 -6.81 11.72 -5.59
C CYS A 280 -6.79 13.22 -5.33
N ARG A 281 -5.80 13.96 -5.88
CA ARG A 281 -5.71 15.41 -5.71
C ARG A 281 -6.70 16.19 -6.60
N SER A 282 -7.07 15.61 -7.74
CA SER A 282 -8.06 16.17 -8.65
C SER A 282 -9.46 16.14 -8.02
N PHE A 283 -9.88 14.98 -7.50
CA PHE A 283 -11.22 14.78 -6.92
C PHE A 283 -11.30 15.09 -5.42
N GLY A 284 -10.19 14.99 -4.69
CA GLY A 284 -10.10 15.25 -3.25
C GLY A 284 -9.53 16.63 -2.90
N LYS A 285 -9.73 17.03 -1.64
CA LYS A 285 -9.10 18.19 -1.01
C LYS A 285 -7.73 17.77 -0.49
N CYS A 286 -6.70 18.00 -1.30
CA CYS A 286 -5.31 17.71 -0.91
C CYS A 286 -4.84 18.71 0.17
N LEU A 287 -4.44 18.19 1.34
CA LEU A 287 -3.87 19.00 2.42
C LEU A 287 -2.33 18.91 2.47
N VAL A 288 -1.76 17.80 2.02
CA VAL A 288 -0.32 17.54 2.03
C VAL A 288 0.04 16.58 0.89
N GLY A 289 1.15 16.87 0.22
CA GLY A 289 1.70 16.04 -0.85
C GLY A 289 2.82 16.77 -1.60
N ASP A 290 3.79 16.00 -2.08
CA ASP A 290 4.92 16.54 -2.85
C ASP A 290 4.50 17.00 -4.25
N VAL A 291 5.38 17.71 -4.95
CA VAL A 291 5.15 18.10 -6.34
C VAL A 291 5.06 16.86 -7.23
N LEU A 292 4.04 16.79 -8.08
CA LEU A 292 3.85 15.71 -9.06
C LEU A 292 4.66 15.98 -10.33
N ASP A 293 4.47 17.16 -10.93
CA ASP A 293 5.24 17.63 -12.06
C ASP A 293 5.25 19.17 -12.13
N ARG A 294 5.88 19.71 -13.19
CA ARG A 294 6.11 21.15 -13.38
C ARG A 294 4.87 21.93 -13.81
N GLU A 295 3.86 21.29 -14.37
CA GLU A 295 2.64 21.92 -14.85
C GLU A 295 1.58 21.99 -13.73
N ILE A 296 1.28 20.85 -13.10
CA ILE A 296 0.22 20.79 -12.09
C ILE A 296 0.72 21.08 -10.66
N GLY A 297 2.03 21.03 -10.42
CA GLY A 297 2.61 21.25 -9.10
C GLY A 297 2.17 20.19 -8.08
N ASN A 298 1.74 20.62 -6.90
CA ASN A 298 1.27 19.73 -5.82
C ASN A 298 -0.26 19.65 -5.70
N MET A 299 -1.02 20.40 -6.51
CA MET A 299 -2.49 20.47 -6.48
C MET A 299 -3.12 20.89 -5.13
N ILE A 300 -2.36 21.37 -4.15
CA ILE A 300 -2.89 21.88 -2.87
C ILE A 300 -3.65 23.19 -3.12
N GLY A 301 -4.90 23.25 -2.65
CA GLY A 301 -5.78 24.41 -2.87
C GLY A 301 -6.20 24.61 -4.33
N LYS A 302 -5.97 23.64 -5.22
CA LYS A 302 -6.34 23.73 -6.64
C LYS A 302 -7.69 23.07 -6.91
N LYS A 303 -8.37 23.57 -7.94
CA LYS A 303 -9.64 23.03 -8.43
C LYS A 303 -9.38 21.84 -9.36
N GLY A 304 -10.27 20.86 -9.30
CA GLY A 304 -10.30 19.74 -10.24
C GLY A 304 -11.58 19.76 -11.09
N PRO A 305 -11.88 18.67 -11.81
CA PRO A 305 -13.08 18.58 -12.65
C PRO A 305 -14.38 18.58 -11.84
N GLU A 306 -14.34 18.09 -10.60
CA GLU A 306 -15.48 18.13 -9.68
C GLU A 306 -15.43 19.40 -8.82
N PRO A 307 -16.48 20.25 -8.82
CA PRO A 307 -16.52 21.47 -8.02
C PRO A 307 -16.49 21.22 -6.51
N ASN A 308 -17.12 20.14 -6.04
CA ASN A 308 -17.16 19.78 -4.62
C ASN A 308 -16.22 18.62 -4.31
N LYS A 309 -15.19 18.85 -3.50
CA LYS A 309 -14.21 17.79 -3.19
C LYS A 309 -14.90 16.58 -2.54
N LEU A 310 -14.62 15.40 -3.09
CA LEU A 310 -15.29 14.15 -2.75
C LEU A 310 -14.74 13.49 -1.47
N PHE A 311 -13.58 13.93 -1.00
CA PHE A 311 -12.92 13.47 0.21
C PHE A 311 -11.79 14.43 0.58
N THR A 312 -11.34 14.39 1.83
CA THR A 312 -10.06 14.98 2.25
C THR A 312 -8.93 13.99 1.97
N TYR A 313 -7.83 14.47 1.39
CA TYR A 313 -6.72 13.63 0.94
C TYR A 313 -5.38 14.10 1.51
N MET A 314 -4.57 13.14 1.97
CA MET A 314 -3.22 13.36 2.46
C MET A 314 -2.28 12.37 1.81
N ARG A 315 -1.19 12.86 1.22
CA ARG A 315 -0.13 12.04 0.65
C ARG A 315 1.17 12.26 1.41
N TYR A 316 1.61 11.22 2.13
CA TYR A 316 2.91 11.20 2.80
C TYR A 316 3.87 10.31 2.01
N ASN A 317 4.92 10.90 1.46
CA ASN A 317 5.91 10.18 0.66
C ASN A 317 7.30 10.81 0.78
N ALA A 318 8.32 10.14 0.24
CA ALA A 318 9.68 10.66 0.12
C ALA A 318 10.08 10.75 -1.36
N GLU A 319 10.81 11.79 -1.73
CA GLU A 319 11.53 11.81 -3.01
C GLU A 319 12.97 11.33 -2.76
N LEU A 320 13.37 10.25 -3.44
CA LEU A 320 14.64 9.56 -3.20
C LEU A 320 15.76 10.05 -4.13
N THR A 321 15.61 11.23 -4.72
CA THR A 321 16.66 11.95 -5.46
C THR A 321 17.66 12.59 -4.51
N ILE A 322 18.77 13.11 -5.02
CA ILE A 322 19.75 13.85 -4.19
C ILE A 322 19.08 15.05 -3.53
N GLU A 323 18.29 15.79 -4.31
CA GLU A 323 17.55 16.97 -3.90
C GLU A 323 16.47 16.61 -2.86
N GLY A 324 15.73 15.52 -3.09
CA GLY A 324 14.70 15.03 -2.17
C GLY A 324 15.28 14.60 -0.82
N LEU A 325 16.39 13.87 -0.81
CA LEU A 325 17.08 13.46 0.41
C LEU A 325 17.70 14.66 1.15
N ALA A 326 18.27 15.62 0.42
CA ALA A 326 18.74 16.88 1.00
C ALA A 326 17.60 17.69 1.64
N ALA A 327 16.42 17.76 1.01
CA ALA A 327 15.24 18.41 1.56
C ALA A 327 14.74 17.73 2.85
N LEU A 328 14.98 16.42 3.00
CA LEU A 328 14.75 15.68 4.24
C LEU A 328 15.88 15.81 5.27
N SER A 329 16.90 16.63 5.00
CA SER A 329 18.11 16.78 5.83
C SER A 329 18.91 15.49 5.97
N LEU A 330 18.97 14.69 4.90
CA LEU A 330 19.70 13.42 4.80
C LEU A 330 20.65 13.38 3.57
N PRO A 331 21.52 14.40 3.35
CA PRO A 331 22.37 14.45 2.17
C PRO A 331 23.46 13.35 2.15
N ASP A 332 23.69 12.67 3.27
CA ASP A 332 24.64 11.57 3.40
C ASP A 332 24.13 10.25 2.79
N ILE A 333 22.81 10.10 2.66
CA ILE A 333 22.20 8.91 2.06
C ILE A 333 22.36 8.96 0.54
N LYS A 334 22.91 7.90 -0.04
CA LYS A 334 23.10 7.80 -1.50
C LYS A 334 21.81 7.31 -2.16
N PRO A 335 21.24 8.02 -3.14
CA PRO A 335 20.01 7.60 -3.84
C PRO A 335 20.01 6.14 -4.31
N LYS A 336 21.09 5.71 -4.97
CA LYS A 336 21.24 4.34 -5.49
C LYS A 336 21.08 3.23 -4.43
N ASN A 337 21.34 3.56 -3.16
CA ASN A 337 21.26 2.61 -2.04
C ASN A 337 19.81 2.42 -1.56
N VAL A 338 18.92 3.39 -1.78
CA VAL A 338 17.57 3.40 -1.21
C VAL A 338 16.45 3.39 -2.26
N GLN A 339 16.80 3.56 -3.54
CA GLN A 339 15.85 3.52 -4.66
C GLN A 339 15.47 2.09 -5.07
N GLN A 340 16.31 1.08 -4.81
CA GLN A 340 16.05 -0.30 -5.23
C GLN A 340 15.01 -0.99 -4.33
N LEU A 341 14.26 -1.92 -4.92
CA LEU A 341 13.18 -2.66 -4.24
C LEU A 341 13.70 -3.73 -3.27
N ASP A 342 14.98 -4.08 -3.37
CA ASP A 342 15.69 -5.15 -2.67
C ASP A 342 16.88 -4.64 -1.82
N SER A 343 16.94 -3.34 -1.52
CA SER A 343 17.97 -2.67 -0.72
C SER A 343 17.97 -3.04 0.78
N VAL A 344 17.99 -4.33 1.11
CA VAL A 344 17.88 -4.80 2.50
C VAL A 344 19.03 -4.34 3.38
N GLU A 345 20.24 -4.23 2.82
CA GLU A 345 21.42 -3.73 3.54
C GLU A 345 21.27 -2.28 4.04
N TYR A 346 20.35 -1.51 3.46
CA TYR A 346 20.11 -0.10 3.75
C TYR A 346 18.80 0.14 4.52
N ILE A 347 18.29 -0.88 5.22
CA ILE A 347 17.05 -0.76 6.01
C ILE A 347 17.13 0.38 7.04
N THR A 348 18.28 0.60 7.66
CA THR A 348 18.49 1.70 8.61
C THR A 348 18.35 3.08 7.93
N ASP A 349 18.84 3.23 6.70
CA ASP A 349 18.68 4.47 5.94
C ASP A 349 17.22 4.67 5.53
N LEU A 350 16.51 3.60 5.14
CA LEU A 350 15.06 3.64 4.89
C LEU A 350 14.30 4.07 6.16
N GLN A 351 14.70 3.60 7.35
CA GLN A 351 14.10 4.08 8.60
C GLN A 351 14.36 5.57 8.84
N ARG A 352 15.59 6.04 8.61
CA ARG A 352 15.94 7.47 8.75
C ARG A 352 15.09 8.34 7.85
N ILE A 353 14.89 7.92 6.59
CA ILE A 353 14.04 8.64 5.62
C ILE A 353 12.58 8.68 6.09
N GLY A 354 12.01 7.54 6.48
CA GLY A 354 10.63 7.48 6.96
C GLY A 354 10.39 8.34 8.22
N ARG A 355 11.34 8.33 9.18
CA ARG A 355 11.29 9.22 10.35
C ARG A 355 11.44 10.69 9.99
N ALA A 356 12.28 11.02 9.02
CA ALA A 356 12.42 12.40 8.54
C ALA A 356 11.14 12.89 7.85
N VAL A 357 10.47 12.05 7.06
CA VAL A 357 9.15 12.35 6.50
C VAL A 357 8.13 12.57 7.63
N ALA A 358 8.09 11.67 8.61
CA ALA A 358 7.19 11.78 9.75
C ALA A 358 7.40 13.12 10.49
N ALA A 359 8.64 13.47 10.79
CA ALA A 359 9.00 14.69 11.53
C ALA A 359 8.73 15.98 10.74
N LYS A 360 8.90 15.97 9.42
CA LYS A 360 8.78 17.19 8.59
C LYS A 360 7.39 17.40 7.99
N LYS A 361 6.63 16.33 7.75
CA LYS A 361 5.38 16.40 6.96
C LYS A 361 4.13 16.07 7.75
N LEU A 362 4.21 15.28 8.84
CA LEU A 362 3.02 15.01 9.65
C LEU A 362 2.63 16.25 10.44
N ASN A 363 1.35 16.60 10.38
CA ASN A 363 0.75 17.65 11.17
C ASN A 363 -0.64 17.18 11.63
N ILE A 364 -0.93 17.34 12.92
CA ILE A 364 -2.22 16.97 13.50
C ILE A 364 -3.38 17.78 12.91
N ASP A 365 -3.12 19.02 12.47
CA ASP A 365 -4.12 19.88 11.85
C ASP A 365 -4.71 19.27 10.58
N HIS A 366 -3.94 18.43 9.88
CA HIS A 366 -4.45 17.68 8.74
C HIS A 366 -5.64 16.79 9.16
N PHE A 367 -5.59 16.21 10.35
CA PHE A 367 -6.59 15.26 10.85
C PHE A 367 -7.75 15.92 11.59
N GLN A 368 -7.70 17.23 11.87
CA GLN A 368 -8.60 17.92 12.81
C GLN A 368 -10.10 17.67 12.57
N SER A 369 -10.53 17.58 11.31
CA SER A 369 -11.93 17.32 10.94
C SER A 369 -12.38 15.87 11.19
N PHE A 370 -11.45 14.97 11.51
CA PHE A 370 -11.63 13.52 11.63
C PHE A 370 -11.14 12.96 12.97
N LEU A 371 -10.88 13.80 13.98
CA LEU A 371 -10.48 13.39 15.34
C LEU A 371 -11.66 13.11 16.28
N LYS A 372 -12.89 13.26 15.80
CA LYS A 372 -14.11 13.01 16.58
C LYS A 372 -14.68 11.62 16.33
#